data_AF-A0A370I7J9-F1
#
_entry.id   AF-A0A370I7J9-F1
#
_cell.length_a   1.000
_cell.length_b   1.000
_cell.length_c   1.000
_cell.angle_alpha   90.00
_cell.angle_beta   90.00
_cell.angle_gamma   90.00
#
_symmetry.space_group_name_H-M   'P 1'
#
loop_
_entity.id
_entity.type
_entity.pdbx_description
1 polymer ?
#
loop_
_entity_poly.entity_id
_entity_poly.type
_entity_poly.pdbx_seq_one_letter_code
_entity_poly.pdbx_strand_id
1 'polypeptide(L)' 'MREAATVDMFSTCWIEPIAPTPEQAHAIMQMHLDCRTEDCPRRRAALRVLVQAGHLVPDSSRAS' A
#
# COMPACT_ATOMS: atom_id res chain seq x y z
N MET A 1 22.74 -23.52 4.47
CA MET A 1 21.60 -23.29 3.55
C MET A 1 20.68 -22.32 4.24
N ARG A 2 20.45 -21.11 3.69
CA ARG A 2 19.69 -20.05 4.35
C ARG A 2 18.20 -20.31 4.18
N GLU A 3 17.53 -20.46 5.31
CA GLU A 3 16.11 -20.79 5.46
C GLU A 3 15.24 -19.61 5.01
N ALA A 4 14.56 -19.79 3.89
CA ALA A 4 13.60 -18.84 3.33
C ALA A 4 12.18 -19.23 3.77
N ALA A 5 11.84 -19.06 5.05
CA ALA A 5 10.47 -19.30 5.54
C ALA A 5 10.20 -18.63 6.90
N THR A 6 10.09 -17.30 6.93
CA THR A 6 9.29 -16.53 7.93
C THR A 6 9.05 -15.10 7.40
N VAL A 7 8.50 -14.96 6.19
CA VAL A 7 7.87 -13.68 5.84
C VAL A 7 6.57 -13.64 6.63
N ASP A 8 6.61 -13.01 7.80
CA ASP A 8 5.45 -12.57 8.54
C ASP A 8 4.47 -11.90 7.54
N MET A 9 3.19 -12.25 7.58
CA MET A 9 2.20 -11.69 6.65
C MET A 9 2.02 -10.17 6.86
N PHE A 10 2.56 -9.63 7.96
CA PHE A 10 2.71 -8.20 8.30
C PHE A 10 4.10 -7.61 7.95
N SER A 11 5.06 -8.43 7.50
CA SER A 11 6.48 -8.08 7.27
C SER A 11 6.83 -7.73 5.82
N THR A 12 5.84 -7.37 4.99
CA THR A 12 6.14 -6.72 3.69
C THR A 12 5.79 -5.24 3.69
N CYS A 13 5.31 -4.69 4.81
CA CYS A 13 4.90 -3.29 4.92
C CYS A 13 5.99 -2.30 4.48
N TRP A 14 7.27 -2.67 4.60
CA TRP A 14 8.44 -1.85 4.22
C TRP A 14 8.87 -1.97 2.75
N ILE A 15 8.32 -2.89 1.97
CA ILE A 15 8.70 -3.05 0.56
C ILE A 15 7.74 -2.24 -0.32
N GLU A 16 8.27 -1.28 -1.08
CA GLU A 16 7.48 -0.56 -2.06
C GLU A 16 7.14 -1.49 -3.26
N PRO A 17 5.85 -1.69 -3.60
CA PRO A 17 5.45 -2.49 -4.74
C PRO A 17 5.73 -1.71 -6.03
N ILE A 18 6.38 -2.37 -6.98
CA ILE A 18 6.70 -1.79 -8.28
C ILE A 18 5.41 -1.74 -9.10
N ALA A 19 4.89 -0.54 -9.33
CA ALA A 19 3.75 -0.24 -10.20
C ALA A 19 2.59 -1.25 -10.11
N PRO A 20 1.92 -1.40 -8.94
CA PRO A 20 0.78 -2.31 -8.82
C PRO A 20 -0.34 -1.88 -9.78
N THR A 21 -1.10 -2.83 -10.30
CA THR A 21 -2.33 -2.52 -11.03
C THR A 21 -3.39 -1.90 -10.09
N PRO A 22 -4.42 -1.21 -10.60
CA PRO A 22 -5.49 -0.69 -9.75
C PRO A 22 -6.14 -1.77 -8.86
N GLU A 23 -6.35 -2.97 -9.38
CA GLU A 23 -6.87 -4.12 -8.62
C GLU A 23 -5.92 -4.55 -7.49
N GLN A 24 -4.62 -4.63 -7.78
CA GLN A 24 -3.60 -4.93 -6.76
C GLN A 24 -3.52 -3.81 -5.72
N ALA A 25 -3.66 -2.55 -6.14
CA ALA A 25 -3.69 -1.41 -5.24
C ALA A 25 -4.90 -1.48 -4.29
N HIS A 26 -6.08 -1.88 -4.77
CA HIS A 26 -7.23 -2.15 -3.90
C HIS A 26 -6.95 -3.27 -2.90
N ALA A 27 -6.37 -4.39 -3.34
CA ALA A 27 -6.00 -5.49 -2.44
C ALA A 27 -4.99 -5.05 -1.37
N ILE A 28 -3.98 -4.25 -1.75
CA ILE A 28 -3.00 -3.69 -0.81
C ILE A 28 -3.68 -2.78 0.22
N MET A 29 -4.60 -1.90 -0.20
CA MET A 29 -5.34 -1.04 0.72
C MET A 29 -6.19 -1.83 1.72
N GLN A 30 -6.76 -2.97 1.29
CA GLN A 30 -7.52 -3.88 2.14
C GLN A 30 -6.64 -4.68 3.10
N MET A 31 -5.47 -5.15 2.65
CA MET A 31 -4.52 -5.89 3.48
C MET A 31 -3.83 -5.00 4.52
N HIS A 32 -3.64 -3.72 4.21
CA HIS A 32 -2.95 -2.75 5.06
C HIS A 32 -3.91 -1.71 5.66
N LEU A 33 -5.13 -2.11 6.03
CA LEU A 33 -6.14 -1.23 6.66
C LEU A 33 -5.64 -0.61 7.97
N ASP A 34 -4.87 -1.36 8.75
CA ASP A 34 -4.29 -0.91 10.03
C ASP A 34 -3.06 0.00 9.83
N CYS A 35 -2.44 -0.08 8.65
CA CYS A 35 -1.28 0.75 8.35
C CYS A 35 -1.68 2.18 7.98
N ARG A 36 -0.93 3.16 8.50
CA ARG A 36 -1.01 4.53 8.01
C ARG A 36 -0.31 4.65 6.66
N THR A 37 -0.86 5.46 5.76
CA THR A 37 -0.29 5.71 4.42
C THR A 37 1.09 6.37 4.52
N GLU A 38 1.31 7.20 5.54
CA GLU A 38 2.58 7.87 5.78
C GLU A 38 3.69 6.89 6.24
N ASP A 39 3.35 5.85 7.01
CA ASP A 39 4.30 4.88 7.55
C ASP A 39 4.51 3.65 6.65
N CYS A 40 3.53 3.29 5.81
CA CYS A 40 3.57 2.09 4.98
C CYS A 40 3.80 2.40 3.50
N PRO A 41 5.01 2.16 2.94
CA PRO A 41 5.29 2.37 1.52
C PRO A 41 4.38 1.57 0.58
N ARG A 42 3.90 0.38 0.98
CA ARG A 42 2.90 -0.37 0.19
C ARG A 42 1.61 0.40 0.05
N ARG A 43 1.07 0.88 1.17
CA ARG A 43 -0.17 1.65 1.18
C ARG A 43 -0.02 2.96 0.42
N ARG A 44 1.13 3.63 0.54
CA ARG A 44 1.45 4.84 -0.23
C ARG A 44 1.51 4.62 -1.73
N ALA A 45 2.13 3.51 -2.17
CA ALA A 45 2.19 3.15 -3.59
C ALA A 45 0.80 2.82 -4.14
N ALA A 46 0.02 2.03 -3.40
CA ALA A 46 -1.36 1.71 -3.78
C ALA A 46 -2.22 2.98 -3.88
N LEU A 47 -2.13 3.88 -2.89
CA LEU A 47 -2.84 5.16 -2.93
C LEU A 47 -2.45 5.97 -4.18
N ARG A 48 -1.16 6.11 -4.48
CA ARG A 48 -0.69 6.82 -5.68
C ARG A 48 -1.29 6.26 -6.97
N VAL A 49 -1.31 4.93 -7.11
CA VAL A 49 -1.90 4.28 -8.30
C VAL A 49 -3.40 4.55 -8.39
N LEU A 50 -4.14 4.43 -7.29
CA LEU A 50 -5.58 4.67 -7.29
C LEU A 50 -5.92 6.14 -7.58
N VAL A 51 -5.12 7.08 -7.09
CA VAL A 51 -5.25 8.51 -7.41
C VAL A 51 -4.95 8.75 -8.88
N GLN A 52 -3.86 8.21 -9.41
CA GLN A 52 -3.48 8.36 -10.82
C GLN A 52 -4.52 7.72 -11.76
N ALA A 53 -5.14 6.62 -11.36
CA ALA A 53 -6.20 5.96 -12.09
C ALA A 53 -7.58 6.65 -11.94
N GLY A 54 -7.69 7.68 -11.09
CA GLY A 54 -8.93 8.41 -10.84
C GLY A 54 -9.96 7.63 -10.00
N HIS A 55 -9.56 6.53 -9.36
CA HIS A 55 -10.43 5.71 -8.51
C HIS A 55 -10.53 6.22 -7.07
N LEU A 56 -9.59 7.08 -6.64
CA LEU A 56 -9.55 7.60 -5.28
C LEU A 56 -9.13 9.06 -5.31
N VAL A 57 -9.97 9.94 -4.78
CA VAL A 57 -9.61 11.34 -4.53
C VAL A 57 -9.09 11.40 -3.10
N PRO A 58 -7.82 11.75 -2.86
CA PRO A 58 -7.33 11.91 -1.51
C PRO A 58 -8.17 13.02 -0.88
N ASP A 59 -8.73 12.75 0.30
CA ASP A 59 -9.58 13.70 1.01
C ASP A 59 -8.75 14.92 1.40
N SER A 60 -8.68 15.88 0.49
CA SER A 60 -7.88 17.11 0.60
C SER A 60 -8.43 18.07 1.64
N SER A 61 -9.52 17.70 2.32
CA SER A 61 -10.15 18.48 3.39
C SER A 61 -9.43 18.39 4.74
N ARG A 62 -8.46 17.47 4.91
CA ARG A 62 -7.66 17.32 6.15
C ARG A 62 -6.22 17.83 5.98
N ALA A 63 -6.03 18.92 5.26
CA ALA A 63 -4.86 19.77 5.39
C ALA A 63 -5.21 20.90 6.38
N SER A 64 -4.91 20.72 7.66
CA SER A 64 -5.04 21.74 8.71
C SER A 64 -3.83 21.67 9.62
#